data_AF-A0A5N6YHW1-F1
#
_entry.id   AF-A0A5N6YHW1-F1
#
_cell.length_a   1.000
_cell.length_b   1.000
_cell.length_c   1.000
_cell.angle_alpha   90.00
_cell.angle_beta   90.00
_cell.angle_gamma   90.00
#
_symmetry.space_group_name_H-M   'P 1'
#
loop_
_entity.id
_entity.type
_entity.pdbx_description
1 polymer ?
#
loop_
_entity_poly.entity_id
_entity_poly.type
_entity_poly.pdbx_seq_one_letter_code
_entity_poly.pdbx_strand_id
1 'polypeptide(L)'
;MANLKKALTDYQFGLSVTLFTSYWYLQHFDLESLDKSVDWFNFMSYDLHGTWDMGNKWIGAYLDAYTNLTEIKTALDLLWRNDIKPSKVNMGMAFYGRSVTLASPLCTEPDCLYLLAGDKRACSNTAGVLFNNEIQQIIRNNNIIPTLYKDAAVKTFT
;
A
#
# COMPACT_ATOMS: atom_id res chain seq x y z
N MET A 1 -23.79 6.14 -4.68
CA MET A 1 -23.66 6.18 -3.20
C MET A 1 -24.68 7.09 -2.52
N ALA A 2 -25.25 8.09 -3.19
CA ALA A 2 -26.25 9.01 -2.62
C ALA A 2 -27.42 8.33 -1.88
N ASN A 3 -28.03 7.28 -2.45
CA ASN A 3 -29.14 6.57 -1.80
C ASN A 3 -28.72 5.95 -0.46
N LEU A 4 -27.51 5.38 -0.37
CA LEU A 4 -26.98 4.81 0.86
C LEU A 4 -26.70 5.92 1.90
N LYS A 5 -26.08 7.03 1.49
CA LYS A 5 -25.83 8.17 2.38
C LYS A 5 -27.13 8.72 2.97
N LYS A 6 -28.17 8.86 2.12
CA LYS A 6 -29.49 9.31 2.57
C LYS A 6 -30.05 8.36 3.64
N ALA A 7 -30.07 7.06 3.38
CA ALA A 7 -30.58 6.07 4.33
C ALA A 7 -29.79 6.05 5.66
N LEU A 8 -28.47 6.25 5.63
CA LEU A 8 -27.63 6.26 6.83
C LEU A 8 -27.74 7.55 7.65
N THR A 9 -28.11 8.66 7.01
CA THR A 9 -28.24 9.97 7.67
C THR A 9 -29.35 9.96 8.73
N ASP A 10 -30.45 9.26 8.45
CA ASP A 10 -31.58 9.11 9.38
C ASP A 10 -31.18 8.43 10.70
N TYR A 11 -30.09 7.65 10.69
CA TYR A 11 -29.52 6.96 11.85
C TYR A 11 -28.24 7.61 12.38
N GLN A 12 -27.84 8.77 11.86
CA GLN A 12 -26.59 9.46 12.21
C GLN A 12 -25.32 8.62 11.99
N PHE A 13 -25.35 7.70 11.02
CA PHE A 13 -24.18 6.89 10.66
C PHE A 13 -23.31 7.55 9.60
N GLY A 14 -22.00 7.38 9.74
CA GLY A 14 -21.02 7.79 8.74
C GLY A 14 -20.94 6.80 7.58
N LEU A 15 -20.62 7.30 6.40
CA LEU A 15 -20.32 6.53 5.21
C LEU A 15 -18.92 6.89 4.73
N SER A 16 -18.07 5.88 4.56
CA SER A 16 -16.74 6.06 3.98
C SER A 16 -16.49 5.01 2.92
N VAL A 17 -15.56 5.31 2.03
CA VAL A 17 -15.11 4.36 1.00
C VAL A 17 -13.61 4.34 0.96
N THR A 18 -13.08 3.22 0.51
CA THR A 18 -11.65 3.01 0.38
C THR A 18 -11.23 3.21 -1.08
N LEU A 19 -10.19 4.01 -1.30
CA LEU A 19 -9.66 4.33 -2.62
C LEU A 19 -8.26 3.71 -2.81
N PHE A 20 -7.93 3.42 -4.07
CA PHE A 20 -6.65 2.87 -4.48
C PHE A 20 -5.70 3.99 -4.93
N THR A 21 -4.39 3.76 -4.80
CA THR A 21 -3.33 4.70 -5.23
C THR A 21 -3.11 4.71 -6.74
N SER A 22 -3.43 3.61 -7.43
CA SER A 22 -3.17 3.49 -8.87
C SER A 22 -4.27 4.16 -9.70
N TYR A 23 -3.82 5.02 -10.62
CA TYR A 23 -4.67 5.67 -11.63
C TYR A 23 -5.54 4.67 -12.40
N TRP A 24 -4.99 3.50 -12.75
CA TRP A 24 -5.69 2.51 -13.57
C TRP A 24 -6.96 1.98 -12.93
N TYR A 25 -7.01 1.91 -11.59
CA TYR A 25 -8.23 1.58 -10.86
C TYR A 25 -9.09 2.82 -10.63
N LEU A 26 -8.47 3.93 -10.25
CA LEU A 26 -9.18 5.14 -9.83
C LEU A 26 -9.93 5.84 -10.96
N GLN A 27 -9.46 5.73 -12.21
CA GLN A 27 -10.06 6.37 -13.39
C GLN A 27 -11.52 5.96 -13.68
N HIS A 28 -11.99 4.87 -13.07
CA HIS A 28 -13.36 4.39 -13.22
C HIS A 28 -14.34 4.92 -12.16
N PHE A 29 -13.86 5.77 -11.23
CA PHE A 29 -14.66 6.32 -10.15
C PHE A 29 -14.90 7.82 -10.36
N ASP A 30 -16.17 8.22 -10.31
CA ASP A 30 -16.56 9.63 -10.25
C ASP A 30 -16.33 10.16 -8.82
N LEU A 31 -15.11 10.66 -8.59
CA LEU A 31 -14.69 11.14 -7.27
C LEU A 31 -15.50 12.35 -6.79
N GLU A 32 -15.93 13.22 -7.69
CA GLU A 32 -16.71 14.42 -7.34
C GLU A 32 -18.12 14.04 -6.83
N SER A 33 -18.77 13.08 -7.49
CA SER A 33 -20.07 12.55 -7.05
C SER A 33 -19.94 11.73 -5.76
N LEU A 34 -18.86 10.97 -5.61
CA LEU A 34 -18.57 10.25 -4.38
C LEU A 34 -18.30 11.20 -3.21
N ASP A 35 -17.57 12.30 -3.43
CA ASP A 35 -17.25 13.28 -2.39
C ASP A 35 -18.52 13.87 -1.75
N LYS A 36 -19.56 14.10 -2.54
CA LYS A 36 -20.86 14.56 -2.04
C LYS A 36 -21.60 13.51 -1.21
N SER A 37 -21.23 12.23 -1.36
CA SER A 37 -21.93 11.10 -0.75
C SER A 37 -21.21 10.48 0.45
N VAL A 38 -19.91 10.70 0.63
CA VAL A 38 -19.11 10.08 1.71
C VAL A 38 -18.59 11.12 2.68
N ASP A 39 -18.43 10.75 3.95
CA ASP A 39 -17.86 11.62 4.98
C ASP A 39 -16.33 11.69 4.86
N TRP A 40 -15.68 10.57 4.53
CA TRP A 40 -14.23 10.46 4.32
C TRP A 40 -13.88 9.38 3.29
N PHE A 41 -12.73 9.57 2.66
CA PHE A 41 -12.05 8.59 1.82
C PHE A 41 -10.89 7.98 2.61
N ASN A 42 -10.79 6.66 2.63
CA ASN A 42 -9.63 5.95 3.17
C ASN A 42 -8.71 5.57 2.01
N PHE A 43 -7.57 6.24 1.88
CA PHE A 43 -6.64 6.02 0.78
C PHE A 43 -5.67 4.89 1.13
N MET A 44 -5.71 3.78 0.41
CA MET A 44 -4.82 2.63 0.65
C MET A 44 -3.42 2.92 0.12
N SER A 45 -2.66 3.74 0.84
CA SER A 45 -1.28 4.13 0.54
C SER A 45 -0.26 3.03 0.89
N TYR A 46 -0.55 1.80 0.49
CA TYR A 46 0.26 0.61 0.67
C TYR A 46 -0.10 -0.43 -0.41
N ASP A 47 0.67 -1.51 -0.49
CA ASP A 47 0.60 -2.49 -1.58
C ASP A 47 0.82 -1.85 -2.96
N LEU A 48 1.76 -0.92 -3.04
CA LEU A 48 2.19 -0.33 -4.32
C LEU A 48 2.89 -1.37 -5.20
N HIS A 49 3.73 -2.18 -4.54
CA HIS A 49 4.52 -3.23 -5.16
C HIS A 49 4.38 -4.55 -4.42
N GLY A 50 4.45 -5.64 -5.17
CA GLY A 50 4.34 -6.97 -4.62
C GLY A 50 4.47 -8.06 -5.69
N THR A 51 4.27 -9.31 -5.30
CA THR A 51 4.56 -10.45 -6.18
C THR A 51 3.68 -10.52 -7.42
N TRP A 52 2.55 -9.83 -7.45
CA TRP A 52 1.70 -9.67 -8.63
C TRP A 52 2.35 -8.85 -9.76
N ASP A 53 3.46 -8.15 -9.48
CA ASP A 53 4.21 -7.42 -10.51
C ASP A 53 5.06 -8.37 -11.39
N MET A 54 5.20 -9.64 -10.99
CA MET A 54 5.85 -10.66 -11.80
C MET A 54 5.13 -10.83 -13.14
N GLY A 55 5.86 -10.67 -14.24
CA GLY A 55 5.32 -10.76 -15.59
C GLY A 55 4.59 -9.50 -16.07
N ASN A 56 4.45 -8.47 -15.23
CA ASN A 56 4.01 -7.16 -15.68
C ASN A 56 5.13 -6.49 -16.49
N LYS A 57 4.86 -6.16 -17.75
CA LYS A 57 5.86 -5.57 -18.66
C LYS A 57 6.31 -4.15 -18.30
N TRP A 58 5.57 -3.46 -17.44
CA TRP A 58 5.84 -2.05 -17.07
C TRP A 58 6.49 -1.91 -15.70
N ILE A 59 6.18 -2.82 -14.77
CA ILE A 59 6.69 -2.81 -13.40
C ILE A 59 7.78 -3.90 -13.31
N GLY A 60 7.39 -5.16 -13.41
CA GLY A 60 8.32 -6.28 -13.39
C GLY A 60 8.63 -6.76 -11.97
N ALA A 61 9.48 -7.77 -11.85
CA ALA A 61 9.78 -8.43 -10.58
C ALA A 61 10.97 -7.77 -9.84
N TYR A 62 10.91 -6.45 -9.64
CA TYR A 62 11.97 -5.68 -8.98
C TYR A 62 11.67 -5.45 -7.49
N LEU A 63 12.72 -5.25 -6.69
CA LEU A 63 12.63 -4.94 -5.24
C LEU A 63 12.15 -3.52 -4.95
N ASP A 64 10.98 -3.17 -5.49
CA ASP A 64 10.33 -1.92 -5.18
C ASP A 64 9.58 -2.01 -3.85
N ALA A 65 9.50 -0.88 -3.16
CA ALA A 65 8.94 -0.84 -1.82
C ALA A 65 7.40 -0.94 -1.85
N TYR A 66 6.82 -1.88 -1.10
CA TYR A 66 5.36 -2.01 -1.00
C TYR A 66 4.66 -0.75 -0.45
N THR A 67 5.41 0.11 0.24
CA THR A 67 5.04 1.48 0.64
C THR A 67 6.18 2.42 0.25
N ASN A 68 5.86 3.47 -0.50
CA ASN A 68 6.84 4.46 -0.94
C ASN A 68 6.23 5.86 -0.90
N LEU A 69 6.75 6.72 -0.03
CA LEU A 69 6.19 8.07 0.19
C LEU A 69 6.22 8.95 -1.07
N THR A 70 7.20 8.79 -1.96
CA THR A 70 7.29 9.58 -3.19
C THR A 70 6.18 9.19 -4.18
N GLU A 71 5.89 7.90 -4.28
CA GLU A 71 4.78 7.37 -5.08
C GLU A 71 3.43 7.68 -4.46
N ILE A 72 3.29 7.55 -3.13
CA ILE A 72 2.06 7.93 -2.41
C ILE A 72 1.76 9.40 -2.66
N LYS A 73 2.76 10.29 -2.59
CA LYS A 73 2.58 11.71 -2.91
C LYS A 73 2.05 11.91 -4.33
N THR A 74 2.59 11.18 -5.31
CA THR A 74 2.13 11.25 -6.71
C THR A 74 0.72 10.68 -6.88
N ALA A 75 0.39 9.61 -6.17
CA ALA A 75 -0.93 8.99 -6.18
C ALA A 75 -1.98 9.90 -5.53
N LEU A 76 -1.61 10.60 -4.47
CA LEU A 76 -2.45 11.62 -3.86
C LEU A 76 -2.82 12.66 -4.91
N ASP A 77 -1.89 13.25 -5.67
CA ASP A 77 -2.21 14.28 -6.70
C ASP A 77 -3.42 13.97 -7.61
N LEU A 78 -3.75 12.68 -7.85
CA LEU A 78 -4.98 12.26 -8.53
C LEU A 78 -6.27 12.78 -7.88
N LEU A 79 -6.41 12.79 -6.54
CA LEU A 79 -7.61 13.35 -5.88
C LEU A 79 -7.60 14.88 -5.90
N TRP A 80 -6.43 15.53 -5.90
CA TRP A 80 -6.25 16.97 -5.74
C TRP A 80 -6.60 17.65 -7.06
N ARG A 81 -6.29 16.98 -8.18
CA ARG A 81 -6.75 17.35 -9.53
C ARG A 81 -8.26 17.19 -9.73
N ASN A 82 -8.97 16.53 -8.81
CA ASN A 82 -10.42 16.38 -8.79
C ASN A 82 -11.06 17.16 -7.62
N ASP A 83 -10.37 18.17 -7.10
CA ASP A 83 -10.85 19.07 -6.04
C ASP A 83 -11.28 18.37 -4.73
N ILE A 84 -10.78 17.16 -4.48
CA ILE A 84 -11.02 16.47 -3.22
C ILE A 84 -10.22 17.16 -2.11
N LYS A 85 -10.93 17.65 -1.10
CA LYS A 85 -10.33 18.35 0.03
C LYS A 85 -9.44 17.40 0.84
N PRO A 86 -8.18 17.75 1.15
CA PRO A 86 -7.30 16.92 1.97
C PRO A 86 -7.89 16.54 3.33
N SER A 87 -8.73 17.41 3.92
CA SER A 87 -9.40 17.16 5.20
C SER A 87 -10.41 16.00 5.16
N LYS A 88 -10.78 15.49 3.98
CA LYS A 88 -11.65 14.32 3.79
C LYS A 88 -10.88 13.04 3.52
N VAL A 89 -9.55 13.06 3.49
CA VAL A 89 -8.72 11.92 3.12
C VAL A 89 -7.97 11.40 4.35
N ASN A 90 -8.25 10.14 4.71
CA ASN A 90 -7.48 9.39 5.69
C ASN A 90 -6.38 8.61 4.97
N MET A 91 -5.12 8.82 5.37
CA MET A 91 -3.99 8.09 4.82
C MET A 91 -3.88 6.71 5.47
N GLY A 92 -3.94 5.67 4.65
CA GLY A 92 -3.80 4.28 5.08
C GLY A 92 -2.35 3.94 5.45
N MET A 93 -2.16 3.32 6.62
CA MET A 93 -0.87 2.80 7.05
C MET A 93 -0.95 1.29 7.19
N ALA A 94 -0.05 0.57 6.52
CA ALA A 94 0.00 -0.87 6.61
C ALA A 94 0.70 -1.32 7.90
N PHE A 95 0.07 -2.22 8.64
CA PHE A 95 0.65 -2.87 9.82
C PHE A 95 1.24 -4.26 9.52
N TYR A 96 1.72 -4.41 8.29
CA TYR A 96 2.37 -5.58 7.71
C TYR A 96 3.36 -5.11 6.65
N GLY A 97 4.30 -5.96 6.26
CA GLY A 97 5.20 -5.76 5.12
C GLY A 97 5.06 -6.86 4.08
N ARG A 98 5.62 -6.62 2.90
CA ARG A 98 5.78 -7.62 1.84
C ARG A 98 7.17 -8.24 1.89
N SER A 99 7.26 -9.53 1.63
CA SER A 99 8.53 -10.26 1.54
C SER A 99 8.64 -11.01 0.22
N VAL A 100 9.86 -11.16 -0.27
CA VAL A 100 10.17 -11.87 -1.51
C VAL A 100 11.46 -12.65 -1.34
N THR A 101 11.65 -13.66 -2.19
CA THR A 101 12.91 -14.40 -2.32
C THR A 101 13.71 -13.82 -3.47
N LEU A 102 14.90 -13.31 -3.16
CA LEU A 102 15.80 -12.66 -4.14
C LEU A 102 16.26 -13.64 -5.22
N ALA A 103 16.45 -13.14 -6.44
CA ALA A 103 17.06 -13.92 -7.53
C ALA A 103 18.55 -14.14 -7.32
N SER A 104 19.21 -13.23 -6.61
CA SER A 104 20.60 -13.36 -6.20
C SER A 104 20.75 -12.84 -4.78
N PRO A 105 21.39 -13.58 -3.86
CA PRO A 105 21.66 -13.09 -2.51
C PRO A 105 22.65 -11.92 -2.50
N LEU A 106 23.31 -11.62 -3.62
CA LEU A 106 24.24 -10.50 -3.77
C LEU A 106 23.55 -9.18 -4.17
N CYS A 107 22.25 -9.19 -4.46
CA CYS A 107 21.50 -8.03 -4.93
C CYS A 107 20.30 -7.78 -4.00
N THR A 108 20.44 -6.81 -3.09
CA THR A 108 19.48 -6.52 -2.01
C THR A 108 18.87 -5.11 -2.07
N GLU A 109 19.26 -4.33 -3.08
CA GLU A 109 18.85 -2.94 -3.29
C GLU A 109 17.62 -2.86 -4.21
N PRO A 110 16.93 -1.70 -4.30
CA PRO A 110 15.94 -1.45 -5.34
C PRO A 110 16.48 -1.80 -6.74
N ASP A 111 15.59 -2.10 -7.68
CA ASP A 111 15.91 -2.65 -9.02
C ASP A 111 16.54 -4.06 -9.05
N CYS A 112 16.82 -4.68 -7.90
CA CYS A 112 17.19 -6.09 -7.86
C CYS A 112 15.98 -6.99 -8.19
N LEU A 113 16.22 -8.13 -8.83
CA LEU A 113 15.17 -9.07 -9.16
C LEU A 113 14.82 -10.01 -8.00
N TYR A 114 13.53 -10.34 -7.88
CA TYR A 114 13.04 -11.42 -7.03
C TYR A 114 12.41 -12.55 -7.85
N LEU A 115 12.37 -13.76 -7.29
CA LEU A 115 11.88 -14.97 -7.96
C LEU A 115 10.46 -15.36 -7.56
N LEU A 116 10.10 -15.15 -6.30
CA LEU A 116 8.82 -15.56 -5.73
C LEU A 116 8.55 -14.85 -4.40
N ALA A 117 7.35 -15.04 -3.87
CA ALA A 117 6.93 -14.57 -2.56
C ALA A 117 7.81 -15.15 -1.44
N GLY A 118 8.17 -14.36 -0.45
CA GLY A 118 8.91 -14.87 0.71
C GLY A 118 8.11 -15.91 1.49
N ASP A 119 8.80 -16.74 2.28
CA ASP A 119 8.15 -17.81 3.02
C ASP A 119 7.06 -17.29 3.97
N LYS A 120 5.94 -18.03 4.03
CA LYS A 120 4.88 -17.75 4.99
C LYS A 120 5.36 -18.00 6.43
N ARG A 121 4.85 -17.22 7.36
CA ARG A 121 5.12 -17.38 8.81
C ARG A 121 3.90 -17.91 9.55
N ALA A 122 4.07 -18.23 10.83
CA ALA A 122 3.04 -18.88 11.63
C ALA A 122 1.80 -18.00 11.86
N CYS A 123 1.95 -16.67 11.98
CA CYS A 123 0.83 -15.78 12.24
C CYS A 123 0.20 -15.29 10.93
N SER A 124 0.98 -14.80 9.97
CA SER A 124 0.44 -14.33 8.69
C SER A 124 -0.08 -15.48 7.81
N ASN A 125 0.54 -16.66 7.91
CA ASN A 125 0.25 -17.89 7.16
C ASN A 125 0.03 -17.69 5.66
N THR A 126 0.65 -16.64 5.10
CA THR A 126 0.52 -16.25 3.70
C THR A 126 1.91 -15.93 3.15
N ALA A 127 2.27 -16.54 2.03
CA ALA A 127 3.57 -16.28 1.41
C ALA A 127 3.64 -14.82 0.95
N GLY A 128 4.78 -14.18 1.19
CA GLY A 128 5.05 -12.79 0.85
C GLY A 128 4.37 -11.75 1.74
N VAL A 129 3.76 -12.16 2.86
CA VAL A 129 3.16 -11.26 3.84
C VAL A 129 3.75 -11.54 5.22
N LEU A 130 4.22 -10.49 5.88
CA LEU A 130 4.71 -10.54 7.25
C LEU A 130 4.01 -9.49 8.10
N PHE A 131 3.38 -9.89 9.19
CA PHE A 131 2.85 -8.92 10.15
C PHE A 131 3.98 -8.17 10.86
N ASN A 132 3.72 -6.95 11.32
CA ASN A 132 4.74 -6.13 11.96
C ASN A 132 5.40 -6.84 13.17
N ASN A 133 4.65 -7.62 13.95
CA ASN A 133 5.22 -8.42 15.04
C ASN A 133 6.19 -9.50 14.55
N GLU A 134 5.89 -10.17 13.43
CA GLU A 134 6.77 -11.17 12.82
C GLU A 134 8.05 -10.52 12.29
N ILE A 135 7.93 -9.35 11.64
CA ILE A 135 9.06 -8.54 11.19
C ILE A 135 9.98 -8.19 12.36
N GLN A 136 9.41 -7.63 13.43
CA GLN A 136 10.18 -7.24 14.62
C GLN A 136 10.84 -8.45 15.29
N GLN A 137 10.19 -9.62 15.28
CA GLN A 137 10.77 -10.85 15.80
C GLN A 137 11.94 -11.34 14.94
N ILE A 138 11.83 -11.28 13.61
CA ILE A 138 12.93 -11.65 12.69
C ILE A 138 14.13 -10.74 12.93
N ILE A 139 13.92 -9.43 13.00
CA ILE A 139 14.97 -8.44 13.25
C ILE A 139 15.69 -8.74 14.58
N ARG A 140 14.93 -8.95 15.67
CA ARG A 140 15.52 -9.24 17.00
C ARG A 140 16.24 -10.57 17.05
N ASN A 141 15.64 -11.65 16.52
CA ASN A 141 16.21 -12.99 16.62
C ASN A 141 17.50 -13.16 15.82
N ASN A 142 17.67 -12.37 14.76
CA ASN A 142 18.82 -12.45 13.86
C ASN A 142 19.79 -11.26 14.01
N ASN A 143 19.53 -10.34 14.95
CA ASN A 143 20.29 -9.10 15.15
C ASN A 143 20.47 -8.28 13.85
N ILE A 144 19.42 -8.20 13.04
CA ILE A 144 19.47 -7.51 11.75
C ILE A 144 19.38 -6.00 11.98
N ILE A 145 20.15 -5.22 11.22
CA ILE A 145 20.05 -3.76 11.17
C ILE A 145 19.31 -3.38 9.88
N PRO A 146 18.05 -2.91 9.96
CA PRO A 146 17.31 -2.54 8.77
C PRO A 146 17.89 -1.28 8.11
N THR A 147 17.89 -1.25 6.78
CA THR A 147 18.26 -0.09 5.98
C THR A 147 17.05 0.84 5.85
N LEU A 148 17.23 2.14 6.12
CA LEU A 148 16.19 3.16 5.97
C LEU A 148 16.40 3.94 4.67
N TYR A 149 15.45 3.81 3.74
CA TYR A 149 15.35 4.67 2.57
C TYR A 149 14.55 5.92 2.94
N LYS A 150 15.26 7.01 3.20
CA LYS A 150 14.67 8.24 3.78
C LYS A 150 13.62 8.86 2.88
N ASP A 151 13.87 8.94 1.57
CA ASP A 151 12.97 9.58 0.62
C ASP A 151 11.65 8.81 0.46
N ALA A 152 11.73 7.47 0.41
CA ALA A 152 10.57 6.59 0.37
C ALA A 152 9.92 6.38 1.74
N ALA A 153 10.55 6.83 2.82
CA ALA A 153 10.14 6.65 4.22
C ALA A 153 9.88 5.18 4.62
N VAL A 154 10.67 4.24 4.08
CA VAL A 154 10.50 2.79 4.26
C VAL A 154 11.78 2.14 4.78
N LYS A 155 11.63 1.10 5.60
CA LYS A 155 12.74 0.25 6.05
C LYS A 155 12.68 -1.10 5.34
N THR A 156 13.83 -1.59 4.90
CA THR A 156 13.99 -2.93 4.37
C THR A 156 15.07 -3.69 5.13
N PHE A 157 15.05 -5.01 5.00
CA PHE A 157 16.08 -5.89 5.51
C PHE A 157 16.05 -7.20 4.72
N THR A 158 17.17 -7.93 4.74
CA THR A 158 17.33 -9.25 4.13
C THR A 158 17.90 -10.23 5.14
#